data_AF-A0A2T9WS17-F1
#
_entry.id   AF-A0A2T9WS17-F1
#
_cell.length_a   1.000
_cell.length_b   1.000
_cell.length_c   1.000
_cell.angle_alpha   90.00
_cell.angle_beta   90.00
_cell.angle_gamma   90.00
#
_symmetry.space_group_name_H-M   'P 1'
#
loop_
_entity.id
_entity.type
_entity.pdbx_description
1 polymer ?
#
loop_
_entity_poly.entity_id
_entity_poly.type
_entity_poly.pdbx_seq_one_letter_code
_entity_poly.pdbx_strand_id
1 'polypeptide(L)'
;MSEDKYDLDLFIKNSFEETIEYLNKIGIKIEGIKLKIMDLSESFDLLQDIYGDLLENIYGIGGIYASETREIRIIKNALKRFINRELNNPNKIFIGNLFTITHNSILYPVYKNDNDIEKAIAKAIVDPIVIHEIGHDIIGQGNWRTCIFEFLVYFYKNELYKYPEVYKIMEQNIEICKRHLQEKNLRPTTLGACFANDFIYIYENLLNKDKQSPKLNIKDTIEKLKYFSEDEYMDATKMINTLTKILILLYK
;
A
#
# COMPACT_ATOMS: atom_id res chain seq x y z
N MET A 1 -11.21 16.96 9.82
CA MET A 1 -10.03 17.62 10.41
C MET A 1 -10.35 19.10 10.56
N SER A 2 -10.08 19.75 11.70
CA SER A 2 -9.98 21.22 11.68
C SER A 2 -8.90 21.58 10.67
N GLU A 3 -9.14 22.56 9.80
CA GLU A 3 -8.28 22.86 8.63
C GLU A 3 -6.81 23.13 8.99
N ASP A 4 -6.50 23.42 10.27
CA ASP A 4 -5.19 23.85 10.74
C ASP A 4 -4.37 22.83 11.55
N LYS A 5 -4.88 21.64 11.88
CA LYS A 5 -4.18 20.82 12.90
C LYS A 5 -2.91 20.12 12.38
N TYR A 6 -2.86 19.77 11.09
CA TYR A 6 -1.66 19.20 10.48
C TYR A 6 -1.49 19.66 9.04
N ASP A 7 -0.26 20.01 8.67
CA ASP A 7 0.11 20.32 7.30
C ASP A 7 0.21 19.02 6.49
N LEU A 8 -0.80 18.76 5.65
CA LEU A 8 -0.83 17.60 4.78
C LEU A 8 0.30 17.63 3.74
N ASP A 9 0.80 18.82 3.37
CA ASP A 9 1.92 18.92 2.43
C ASP A 9 3.20 18.39 3.09
N LEU A 10 3.37 18.63 4.39
CA LEU A 10 4.48 18.08 5.17
C LEU A 10 4.39 16.54 5.24
N PHE A 11 3.21 15.97 5.47
CA PHE A 11 3.05 14.51 5.44
C PHE A 11 3.43 13.92 4.08
N ILE A 12 2.98 14.52 2.98
CA ILE A 12 3.27 14.03 1.63
C ILE A 12 4.77 14.12 1.34
N LYS A 13 5.41 15.26 1.66
CA LYS A 13 6.86 15.45 1.48
C LYS A 13 7.68 14.47 2.31
N ASN A 14 7.38 14.36 3.60
CA ASN A 14 8.07 13.42 4.49
C ASN A 14 7.88 11.98 4.01
N SER A 15 6.66 11.61 3.61
CA SER A 15 6.39 10.28 3.08
C SER A 15 7.22 9.96 1.84
N PHE A 16 7.34 10.91 0.92
CA PHE A 16 8.16 10.79 -0.28
C PHE A 16 9.64 10.65 0.09
N GLU A 17 10.19 11.56 0.88
CA GLU A 17 11.59 11.56 1.30
C GLU A 17 11.97 10.29 2.08
N GLU A 18 11.19 9.91 3.09
CA GLU A 18 11.41 8.70 3.89
C GLU A 18 11.35 7.43 3.04
N THR A 19 10.49 7.40 2.02
CA THR A 19 10.36 6.24 1.13
C THR A 19 11.57 6.12 0.21
N ILE A 20 12.03 7.23 -0.37
CA ILE A 20 13.27 7.27 -1.15
C ILE A 20 14.47 6.87 -0.30
N GLU A 21 14.58 7.39 0.93
CA GLU A 21 15.65 7.03 1.86
C GLU A 21 15.63 5.53 2.19
N TYR A 22 14.46 4.99 2.51
CA TYR A 22 14.29 3.56 2.77
C TYR A 22 14.72 2.69 1.58
N LEU A 23 14.27 3.04 0.36
CA LEU A 23 14.60 2.30 -0.85
C LEU A 23 16.11 2.35 -1.15
N ASN A 24 16.73 3.53 -0.99
CA ASN A 24 18.18 3.68 -1.10
C ASN A 24 18.93 2.83 -0.07
N LYS A 25 18.46 2.78 1.18
CA LYS A 25 19.05 1.97 2.26
C LYS A 25 19.04 0.48 1.94
N ILE A 26 17.99 -0.02 1.28
CA ILE A 26 17.91 -1.42 0.84
C ILE A 26 18.55 -1.66 -0.55
N GLY A 27 19.21 -0.64 -1.12
CA GLY A 27 19.98 -0.75 -2.35
C GLY A 27 19.17 -0.66 -3.64
N ILE A 28 17.98 -0.06 -3.60
CA ILE A 28 17.18 0.34 -4.76
C ILE A 28 17.37 1.83 -4.96
N LYS A 29 18.19 2.22 -5.95
CA LYS A 29 18.48 3.62 -6.23
C LYS A 29 17.38 4.25 -7.05
N ILE A 30 16.91 5.41 -6.61
CA ILE A 30 15.91 6.21 -7.31
C ILE A 30 16.48 7.60 -7.48
N GLU A 31 16.64 8.03 -8.73
CA GLU A 31 17.22 9.33 -9.07
C GLU A 31 16.30 10.06 -10.06
N GLY A 32 16.15 11.38 -9.86
CA GLY A 32 15.47 12.27 -10.79
C GLY A 32 13.94 12.27 -10.74
N ILE A 33 13.32 11.51 -9.82
CA ILE A 33 11.87 11.57 -9.61
C ILE A 33 11.49 12.86 -8.88
N LYS A 34 10.40 13.50 -9.31
CA LYS A 34 9.91 14.77 -8.75
C LYS A 34 8.58 14.56 -8.03
N LEU A 35 8.30 15.38 -7.03
CA LEU A 35 7.02 15.42 -6.33
C LEU A 35 6.30 16.74 -6.64
N LYS A 36 5.06 16.65 -7.10
CA LYS A 36 4.11 17.75 -7.20
C LYS A 36 2.90 17.47 -6.33
N ILE A 37 2.53 18.41 -5.47
CA ILE A 37 1.29 18.34 -4.67
C ILE A 37 0.26 19.21 -5.37
N MET A 38 -0.94 18.67 -5.59
CA MET A 38 -2.01 19.33 -6.34
C MET A 38 -3.26 19.50 -5.49
N ASP A 39 -3.92 20.64 -5.69
CA ASP A 39 -5.25 20.93 -5.15
C ASP A 39 -6.37 20.57 -6.15
N LEU A 40 -7.63 20.78 -5.74
CA LEU A 40 -8.81 20.24 -6.43
C LEU A 40 -8.92 20.77 -7.86
N SER A 41 -8.73 22.08 -8.04
CA SER A 41 -8.81 22.75 -9.35
C SER A 41 -7.75 22.20 -10.31
N GLU A 42 -6.49 22.11 -9.88
CA GLU A 42 -5.41 21.54 -10.70
C GLU A 42 -5.63 20.05 -10.99
N SER A 43 -6.19 19.30 -10.03
CA SER A 43 -6.46 17.88 -10.22
C SER A 43 -7.61 17.63 -11.19
N PHE A 44 -8.60 18.51 -11.25
CA PHE A 44 -9.77 18.33 -12.11
C PHE A 44 -9.39 18.45 -13.58
N ASP A 45 -8.68 19.52 -13.95
CA ASP A 45 -8.21 19.73 -15.32
C ASP A 45 -7.30 18.58 -15.77
N LEU A 46 -6.34 18.20 -14.91
CA LEU A 46 -5.43 17.09 -15.21
C LEU A 46 -6.17 15.75 -15.37
N LEU A 47 -7.09 15.44 -14.46
CA LEU A 47 -7.81 14.17 -14.48
C LEU A 47 -8.82 14.10 -15.62
N GLN A 48 -9.41 15.24 -16.01
CA GLN A 48 -10.24 15.33 -17.20
C GLN A 48 -9.42 15.08 -18.48
N ASP A 49 -8.18 15.61 -18.55
CA ASP A 49 -7.27 15.34 -19.67
C ASP A 49 -6.83 13.86 -19.74
N ILE A 50 -6.60 13.20 -18.60
CA ILE A 50 -6.14 11.80 -18.55
C ILE A 50 -7.29 10.80 -18.71
N TYR A 51 -8.44 11.03 -18.06
CA TYR A 51 -9.52 10.05 -17.92
C TYR A 51 -10.83 10.46 -18.61
N GLY A 52 -10.92 11.65 -19.20
CA GLY A 52 -12.14 12.18 -19.82
C GLY A 52 -13.25 12.44 -18.81
N ASP A 53 -14.51 12.27 -19.22
CA ASP A 53 -15.72 12.52 -18.41
C ASP A 53 -16.01 11.46 -17.32
N LEU A 54 -15.07 10.54 -17.06
CA LEU A 54 -15.20 9.51 -16.02
C LEU A 54 -14.95 10.07 -14.61
N LEU A 55 -15.79 11.05 -14.23
CA LEU A 55 -15.80 11.73 -12.94
C LEU A 55 -15.89 10.77 -11.75
N GLU A 56 -16.55 9.62 -11.88
CA GLU A 56 -16.64 8.63 -10.80
C GLU A 56 -15.29 7.97 -10.47
N ASN A 57 -14.38 7.84 -11.44
CA ASN A 57 -13.04 7.27 -11.21
C ASN A 57 -12.11 8.27 -10.51
N ILE A 58 -12.30 9.57 -10.74
CA ILE A 58 -11.51 10.67 -10.17
C ILE A 58 -11.56 10.68 -8.63
N TYR A 59 -12.70 10.30 -8.03
CA TYR A 59 -12.84 10.26 -6.58
C TYR A 59 -12.11 9.10 -5.89
N GLY A 60 -11.55 8.15 -6.65
CA GLY A 60 -10.77 7.02 -6.13
C GLY A 60 -9.25 7.21 -6.21
N ILE A 61 -8.77 8.23 -6.93
CA ILE A 61 -7.34 8.40 -7.24
C ILE A 61 -6.68 9.30 -6.20
N GLY A 62 -5.67 8.77 -5.51
CA GLY A 62 -4.89 9.51 -4.51
C GLY A 62 -3.63 10.18 -5.09
N GLY A 63 -3.10 9.63 -6.18
CA GLY A 63 -1.91 10.12 -6.86
C GLY A 63 -1.85 9.61 -8.30
N ILE A 64 -0.90 10.17 -9.06
CA ILE A 64 -0.60 9.79 -10.45
C ILE A 64 0.90 9.90 -10.67
N TYR A 65 1.48 8.88 -11.29
CA TYR A 65 2.83 8.94 -11.83
C TYR A 65 2.81 9.34 -13.32
N ALA A 66 3.33 10.53 -13.63
CA ALA A 66 3.48 11.05 -14.99
C ALA A 66 4.83 10.61 -15.58
N SER A 67 4.82 9.50 -16.33
CA SER A 67 6.02 8.82 -16.82
C SER A 67 6.89 9.69 -17.74
N GLU A 68 6.29 10.58 -18.51
CA GLU A 68 6.97 11.47 -19.48
C GLU A 68 7.89 12.47 -18.78
N THR A 69 7.52 12.87 -17.56
CA THR A 69 8.24 13.87 -16.76
C THR A 69 8.90 13.28 -15.52
N ARG A 70 8.69 11.98 -15.27
CA ARG A 70 9.07 11.25 -14.04
C ARG A 70 8.64 12.03 -12.79
N GLU A 71 7.38 12.45 -12.80
CA GLU A 71 6.78 13.26 -11.73
C GLU A 71 5.65 12.50 -11.05
N ILE A 72 5.71 12.42 -9.73
CA ILE A 72 4.62 11.97 -8.88
C ILE A 72 3.75 13.16 -8.54
N ARG A 73 2.46 13.03 -8.82
CA ARG A 73 1.45 14.04 -8.55
C ARG A 73 0.49 13.53 -7.49
N ILE A 74 0.51 14.12 -6.31
CA ILE A 74 -0.35 13.72 -5.20
C ILE A 74 -1.54 14.67 -5.08
N ILE A 75 -2.75 14.12 -5.00
CA ILE A 75 -4.00 14.89 -4.98
C ILE A 75 -4.42 15.12 -3.52
N LYS A 76 -4.12 16.32 -3.00
CA LYS A 76 -4.31 16.69 -1.59
C LYS A 76 -5.75 16.49 -1.11
N ASN A 77 -6.73 16.83 -1.95
CA ASN A 77 -8.14 16.71 -1.58
C ASN A 77 -8.66 15.26 -1.56
N ALA A 78 -8.07 14.37 -2.37
CA ALA A 78 -8.37 12.94 -2.29
C ALA A 78 -7.87 12.38 -0.95
N LEU A 79 -6.65 12.74 -0.55
CA LEU A 79 -6.10 12.36 0.76
C LEU A 79 -6.95 12.87 1.92
N LYS A 80 -7.36 14.15 1.92
CA LYS A 80 -8.28 14.69 2.95
C LYS A 80 -9.56 13.85 3.07
N ARG A 81 -10.16 13.44 1.94
CA ARG A 81 -11.35 12.59 1.90
C ARG A 81 -11.08 11.20 2.48
N PHE A 82 -9.99 10.55 2.09
CA PHE A 82 -9.61 9.23 2.59
C PHE A 82 -9.32 9.25 4.09
N ILE A 83 -8.58 10.26 4.55
CA ILE A 83 -8.30 10.47 5.98
C ILE A 83 -9.60 10.68 6.75
N ASN A 84 -10.48 11.58 6.31
CA ASN A 84 -11.77 11.82 6.99
C ASN A 84 -12.66 10.57 6.99
N ARG A 85 -12.65 9.76 5.92
CA ARG A 85 -13.37 8.48 5.87
C ARG A 85 -12.86 7.53 6.94
N GLU A 86 -11.55 7.36 7.04
CA GLU A 86 -10.98 6.47 8.05
C GLU A 86 -11.17 7.04 9.46
N LEU A 87 -10.98 8.34 9.71
CA LEU A 87 -11.26 8.95 11.01
C LEU A 87 -12.66 8.63 11.52
N ASN A 88 -13.66 8.74 10.66
CA ASN A 88 -15.07 8.50 10.99
C ASN A 88 -15.50 7.03 10.89
N ASN A 89 -14.62 6.11 10.51
CA ASN A 89 -14.94 4.68 10.42
C ASN A 89 -15.13 4.08 11.83
N PRO A 90 -16.34 3.64 12.22
CA PRO A 90 -16.57 3.07 13.55
C PRO A 90 -16.02 1.63 13.69
N ASN A 91 -15.75 0.96 12.57
CA ASN A 91 -15.38 -0.45 12.52
C ASN A 91 -13.87 -0.68 12.51
N LYS A 92 -13.07 0.26 13.04
CA LYS A 92 -11.63 0.07 13.18
C LYS A 92 -11.35 -1.07 14.15
N ILE A 93 -10.48 -1.98 13.74
CA ILE A 93 -10.04 -3.08 14.59
C ILE A 93 -8.82 -2.61 15.37
N PHE A 94 -8.84 -2.80 16.69
CA PHE A 94 -7.74 -2.50 17.59
C PHE A 94 -7.19 -3.80 18.17
N ILE A 95 -5.87 -4.01 18.08
CA ILE A 95 -5.19 -5.21 18.61
C ILE A 95 -3.91 -4.74 19.30
N GLY A 96 -3.93 -4.69 20.63
CA GLY A 96 -2.81 -4.13 21.40
C GLY A 96 -2.55 -2.68 21.02
N ASN A 97 -1.31 -2.37 20.62
CA ASN A 97 -0.91 -1.04 20.15
C ASN A 97 -1.10 -0.83 18.63
N LEU A 98 -1.77 -1.76 17.94
CA LEU A 98 -2.10 -1.63 16.53
C LEU A 98 -3.57 -1.26 16.36
N PHE A 99 -3.85 -0.53 15.29
CA PHE A 99 -5.18 -0.43 14.71
C PHE A 99 -5.12 -0.66 13.20
N THR A 100 -6.27 -0.85 12.57
CA THR A 100 -6.36 -1.05 11.12
C THR A 100 -7.02 0.13 10.42
N ILE A 101 -6.51 0.48 9.24
CA ILE A 101 -7.25 1.25 8.24
C ILE A 101 -7.59 0.35 7.05
N THR A 102 -8.55 0.75 6.23
CA THR A 102 -8.85 0.05 4.97
C THR A 102 -8.12 0.70 3.80
N HIS A 103 -7.31 -0.06 3.08
CA HIS A 103 -6.65 0.39 1.85
C HIS A 103 -6.59 -0.77 0.84
N ASN A 104 -6.81 -0.50 -0.45
CA ASN A 104 -6.91 -1.53 -1.50
C ASN A 104 -7.87 -2.69 -1.18
N SER A 105 -8.94 -2.41 -0.43
CA SER A 105 -9.95 -3.38 0.05
C SER A 105 -9.46 -4.40 1.09
N ILE A 106 -8.26 -4.23 1.64
CA ILE A 106 -7.74 -5.04 2.74
C ILE A 106 -7.41 -4.16 3.96
N LEU A 107 -7.09 -4.79 5.08
CA LEU A 107 -6.71 -4.12 6.32
C LEU A 107 -5.21 -3.84 6.34
N TYR A 108 -4.83 -2.57 6.50
CA TYR A 108 -3.45 -2.16 6.69
C TYR A 108 -3.19 -1.98 8.20
N PRO A 109 -2.19 -2.67 8.78
CA PRO A 109 -1.82 -2.48 10.17
C PRO A 109 -1.15 -1.12 10.36
N VAL A 110 -1.52 -0.42 11.42
CA VAL A 110 -0.94 0.87 11.81
C VAL A 110 -0.52 0.80 13.27
N TYR A 111 0.77 1.03 13.52
CA TYR A 111 1.28 1.11 14.88
C TYR A 111 0.97 2.47 15.50
N LYS A 112 0.36 2.44 16.67
CA LYS A 112 0.04 3.61 17.46
C LYS A 112 1.27 4.01 18.29
N ASN A 113 2.21 4.72 17.65
CA ASN A 113 3.40 5.25 18.32
C ASN A 113 3.06 6.29 19.39
N ASP A 114 2.02 7.09 19.17
CA ASP A 114 1.58 8.17 20.06
C ASP A 114 0.06 8.10 20.35
N ASN A 115 -0.40 8.89 21.31
CA ASN A 115 -1.84 9.08 21.55
C ASN A 115 -2.57 9.84 20.43
N ASP A 116 -1.84 10.33 19.43
CA ASP A 116 -2.38 11.08 18.29
C ASP A 116 -2.78 10.15 17.14
N ILE A 117 -3.96 9.53 17.28
CA ILE A 117 -4.51 8.63 16.27
C ILE A 117 -4.80 9.32 14.93
N GLU A 118 -5.11 10.62 14.95
CA GLU A 118 -5.40 11.36 13.72
C GLU A 118 -4.14 11.50 12.86
N LYS A 119 -3.02 11.85 13.50
CA LYS A 119 -1.70 11.91 12.86
C LYS A 119 -1.28 10.54 12.32
N ALA A 120 -1.52 9.47 13.09
CA ALA A 120 -1.20 8.10 12.67
C ALA A 120 -2.05 7.66 11.45
N ILE A 121 -3.35 7.98 11.44
CA ILE A 121 -4.23 7.71 10.29
C ILE A 121 -3.80 8.51 9.07
N ALA A 122 -3.48 9.80 9.23
CA ALA A 122 -3.01 10.65 8.14
C ALA A 122 -1.77 10.05 7.48
N LYS A 123 -0.76 9.68 8.28
CA LYS A 123 0.44 9.01 7.76
C LYS A 123 0.12 7.68 7.08
N ALA A 124 -0.71 6.83 7.70
CA ALA A 124 -1.05 5.52 7.16
C ALA A 124 -1.87 5.58 5.86
N ILE A 125 -2.54 6.69 5.58
CA ILE A 125 -3.22 6.93 4.29
C ILE A 125 -2.26 7.51 3.24
N VAL A 126 -1.42 8.46 3.63
CA VAL A 126 -0.47 9.11 2.71
C VAL A 126 0.62 8.16 2.25
N ASP A 127 1.20 7.38 3.17
CA ASP A 127 2.34 6.51 2.90
C ASP A 127 2.07 5.51 1.77
N PRO A 128 1.04 4.66 1.82
CA PRO A 128 0.75 3.74 0.73
C PRO A 128 0.58 4.45 -0.61
N ILE A 129 -0.15 5.57 -0.68
CA ILE A 129 -0.39 6.27 -1.95
C ILE A 129 0.93 6.80 -2.54
N VAL A 130 1.78 7.43 -1.73
CA VAL A 130 3.08 7.93 -2.20
C VAL A 130 3.99 6.78 -2.63
N ILE A 131 4.02 5.69 -1.86
CA ILE A 131 4.80 4.49 -2.18
C ILE A 131 4.31 3.87 -3.50
N HIS A 132 2.99 3.80 -3.73
CA HIS A 132 2.39 3.26 -4.95
C HIS A 132 2.87 4.02 -6.19
N GLU A 133 2.81 5.35 -6.15
CA GLU A 133 3.26 6.19 -7.27
C GLU A 133 4.77 6.09 -7.51
N ILE A 134 5.58 5.97 -6.44
CA ILE A 134 7.02 5.66 -6.56
C ILE A 134 7.21 4.28 -7.20
N GLY A 135 6.36 3.31 -6.87
CA GLY A 135 6.36 1.99 -7.47
C GLY A 135 6.24 2.04 -8.98
N HIS A 136 5.43 2.93 -9.54
CA HIS A 136 5.29 3.04 -10.99
C HIS A 136 6.60 3.42 -11.72
N ASP A 137 7.48 4.22 -11.11
CA ASP A 137 8.82 4.53 -11.65
C ASP A 137 9.76 3.31 -11.61
N ILE A 138 9.63 2.44 -10.60
CA ILE A 138 10.57 1.34 -10.36
C ILE A 138 10.19 0.06 -11.09
N ILE A 139 8.91 -0.30 -11.05
CA ILE A 139 8.39 -1.60 -11.52
C ILE A 139 7.40 -1.50 -12.68
N GLY A 140 7.12 -0.28 -13.16
CA GLY A 140 6.30 0.00 -14.35
C GLY A 140 4.83 0.33 -14.05
N GLN A 141 4.03 0.55 -15.10
CA GLN A 141 2.67 1.10 -15.02
C GLN A 141 1.58 0.13 -14.51
N GLY A 142 1.96 -1.08 -14.10
CA GLY A 142 1.03 -2.13 -13.69
C GLY A 142 0.48 -1.96 -12.28
N ASN A 143 -0.80 -1.60 -12.15
CA ASN A 143 -1.45 -1.40 -10.83
C ASN A 143 -1.37 -2.63 -9.90
N TRP A 144 -1.40 -3.84 -10.45
CA TRP A 144 -1.23 -5.04 -9.64
C TRP A 144 0.18 -5.11 -9.02
N ARG A 145 1.22 -4.91 -9.84
CA ARG A 145 2.61 -4.94 -9.39
C ARG A 145 2.88 -3.80 -8.41
N THR A 146 2.37 -2.60 -8.70
CA THR A 146 2.57 -1.44 -7.81
C THR A 146 1.88 -1.59 -6.49
N CYS A 147 0.70 -2.20 -6.40
CA CYS A 147 0.11 -2.53 -5.11
C CYS A 147 0.88 -3.63 -4.34
N ILE A 148 1.57 -4.55 -5.02
CA ILE A 148 2.49 -5.49 -4.33
C ILE A 148 3.66 -4.73 -3.75
N PHE A 149 4.31 -3.89 -4.56
CA PHE A 149 5.41 -3.05 -4.14
C PHE A 149 5.00 -2.15 -2.97
N GLU A 150 3.83 -1.51 -3.08
CA GLU A 150 3.23 -0.65 -2.08
C GLU A 150 3.15 -1.34 -0.73
N PHE A 151 2.49 -2.50 -0.67
CA PHE A 151 2.27 -3.18 0.60
C PHE A 151 3.57 -3.75 1.18
N LEU A 152 4.47 -4.28 0.34
CA LEU A 152 5.80 -4.71 0.77
C LEU A 152 6.58 -3.55 1.40
N VAL A 153 6.75 -2.45 0.68
CA VAL A 153 7.51 -1.31 1.17
C VAL A 153 6.87 -0.70 2.41
N TYR A 154 5.54 -0.51 2.42
CA TYR A 154 4.81 -0.06 3.61
C TYR A 154 5.09 -0.94 4.83
N PHE A 155 4.99 -2.26 4.66
CA PHE A 155 5.14 -3.21 5.75
C PHE A 155 6.54 -3.19 6.37
N TYR A 156 7.58 -3.23 5.53
CA TYR A 156 8.96 -3.30 6.01
C TYR A 156 9.54 -1.95 6.40
N LYS A 157 9.18 -0.86 5.71
CA LYS A 157 9.56 0.52 6.09
C LYS A 157 9.06 0.85 7.49
N ASN A 158 7.86 0.39 7.84
CA ASN A 158 7.26 0.57 9.17
C ASN A 158 7.63 -0.55 10.17
N GLU A 159 8.56 -1.43 9.80
CA GLU A 159 9.06 -2.54 10.63
C GLU A 159 7.95 -3.44 11.22
N LEU A 160 6.84 -3.62 10.49
CA LEU A 160 5.65 -4.29 11.00
C LEU A 160 5.88 -5.77 11.31
N TYR A 161 6.88 -6.40 10.69
CA TYR A 161 7.32 -7.77 10.97
C TYR A 161 7.72 -8.02 12.42
N LYS A 162 8.05 -6.98 13.19
CA LYS A 162 8.43 -7.11 14.61
C LYS A 162 7.24 -7.43 15.52
N TYR A 163 6.01 -7.23 15.05
CA TYR A 163 4.81 -7.31 15.88
C TYR A 163 3.98 -8.56 15.57
N PRO A 164 3.91 -9.56 16.48
CA PRO A 164 3.13 -10.77 16.26
C PRO A 164 1.64 -10.51 15.97
N GLU A 165 1.08 -9.44 16.51
CA GLU A 165 -0.30 -9.02 16.32
C GLU A 165 -0.61 -8.66 14.87
N VAL A 166 0.38 -8.20 14.10
CA VAL A 166 0.19 -7.90 12.67
C VAL A 166 -0.22 -9.15 11.91
N TYR A 167 0.31 -10.32 12.26
CA TYR A 167 -0.04 -11.57 11.58
C TYR A 167 -1.49 -12.00 11.85
N LYS A 168 -2.11 -11.57 12.95
CA LYS A 168 -3.56 -11.77 13.17
C LYS A 168 -4.39 -10.96 12.18
N ILE A 169 -3.96 -9.74 11.86
CA ILE A 169 -4.59 -8.88 10.83
C ILE A 169 -4.41 -9.53 9.45
N MET A 170 -3.20 -10.03 9.17
CA MET A 170 -2.92 -10.69 7.89
C MET A 170 -3.73 -11.98 7.69
N GLU A 171 -3.99 -12.75 8.76
CA GLU A 171 -4.93 -13.89 8.70
C GLU A 171 -6.35 -13.46 8.35
N GLN A 172 -6.83 -12.33 8.90
CA GLN A 172 -8.13 -11.79 8.51
C GLN A 172 -8.15 -11.34 7.04
N ASN A 173 -7.04 -10.73 6.58
CA ASN A 173 -6.88 -10.38 5.17
C ASN A 173 -6.95 -11.60 4.25
N ILE A 174 -6.44 -12.78 4.65
CA ILE A 174 -6.55 -14.00 3.83
C ILE A 174 -8.03 -14.34 3.53
N GLU A 175 -8.92 -14.20 4.51
CA GLU A 175 -10.36 -14.44 4.30
C GLU A 175 -11.05 -13.30 3.54
N ILE A 176 -10.61 -12.05 3.70
CA ILE A 176 -11.05 -10.92 2.86
C ILE A 176 -10.65 -11.16 1.40
N CYS A 177 -9.39 -11.47 1.15
CA CYS A 177 -8.83 -11.76 -0.17
C CYS A 177 -9.49 -12.94 -0.85
N LYS A 178 -9.80 -14.01 -0.09
CA LYS A 178 -10.56 -15.15 -0.61
C LYS A 178 -11.93 -14.75 -1.14
N ARG A 179 -12.64 -13.83 -0.47
CA ARG A 179 -13.94 -13.33 -0.95
C ARG A 179 -13.78 -12.53 -2.23
N HIS A 180 -12.80 -11.62 -2.28
CA HIS A 180 -12.52 -10.83 -3.49
C HIS A 180 -12.11 -11.70 -4.68
N LEU A 181 -11.30 -12.74 -4.48
CA LEU A 181 -10.88 -13.67 -5.54
C LEU A 181 -12.04 -14.43 -6.20
N GLN A 182 -13.24 -14.42 -5.62
CA GLN A 182 -14.46 -15.02 -6.16
C GLN A 182 -15.32 -14.02 -6.94
N GLU A 183 -15.02 -12.72 -6.88
CA GLU A 183 -15.77 -11.67 -7.57
C GLU A 183 -15.49 -11.69 -9.08
N LYS A 184 -16.51 -11.37 -9.88
CA LYS A 184 -16.38 -11.32 -11.35
C LYS A 184 -15.50 -10.16 -11.84
N ASN A 185 -15.51 -9.04 -11.12
CA ASN A 185 -14.83 -7.80 -11.51
C ASN A 185 -13.76 -7.44 -10.47
N LEU A 186 -12.71 -8.24 -10.45
CA LEU A 186 -11.67 -8.11 -9.46
C LEU A 186 -10.71 -6.96 -9.79
N ARG A 187 -10.52 -6.05 -8.83
CA ARG A 187 -9.64 -4.89 -9.01
C ARG A 187 -8.17 -5.32 -8.95
N PRO A 188 -7.33 -4.91 -9.93
CA PRO A 188 -5.89 -5.19 -9.90
C PRO A 188 -5.21 -4.76 -8.60
N THR A 189 -5.66 -3.63 -8.02
CA THR A 189 -5.12 -3.10 -6.76
C THR A 189 -5.38 -4.04 -5.57
N THR A 190 -6.60 -4.56 -5.44
CA THR A 190 -6.94 -5.55 -4.41
C THR A 190 -6.18 -6.85 -4.61
N LEU A 191 -6.00 -7.30 -5.85
CA LEU A 191 -5.17 -8.48 -6.15
C LEU A 191 -3.72 -8.30 -5.71
N GLY A 192 -3.11 -7.15 -5.99
CA GLY A 192 -1.72 -6.89 -5.63
C GLY A 192 -1.53 -6.85 -4.12
N ALA A 193 -2.43 -6.17 -3.42
CA ALA A 193 -2.42 -6.11 -1.95
C ALA A 193 -2.61 -7.50 -1.32
N CYS A 194 -3.53 -8.31 -1.86
CA CYS A 194 -3.75 -9.69 -1.43
C CYS A 194 -2.55 -10.60 -1.67
N PHE A 195 -1.92 -10.50 -2.83
CA PHE A 195 -0.69 -11.22 -3.14
C PHE A 195 0.40 -10.89 -2.11
N ALA A 196 0.65 -9.61 -1.86
CA ALA A 196 1.68 -9.18 -0.92
C ALA A 196 1.38 -9.63 0.51
N ASN A 197 0.11 -9.54 0.95
CA ASN A 197 -0.32 -10.03 2.26
C ASN A 197 0.01 -11.51 2.43
N ASP A 198 -0.45 -12.35 1.51
CA ASP A 198 -0.27 -13.80 1.59
C ASP A 198 1.22 -14.17 1.50
N PHE A 199 1.96 -13.49 0.63
CA PHE A 199 3.40 -13.70 0.45
C PHE A 199 4.20 -13.34 1.72
N ILE A 200 3.99 -12.15 2.30
CA ILE A 200 4.63 -11.76 3.55
C ILE A 200 4.23 -12.73 4.67
N TYR A 201 2.96 -13.13 4.76
CA TYR A 201 2.48 -14.02 5.81
C TYR A 201 3.16 -15.39 5.75
N ILE A 202 3.32 -15.97 4.56
CA ILE A 202 4.09 -17.21 4.38
C ILE A 202 5.52 -17.04 4.88
N TYR A 203 6.24 -16.04 4.37
CA TYR A 203 7.68 -15.91 4.63
C TYR A 203 7.98 -15.51 6.07
N GLU A 204 7.24 -14.56 6.61
CA GLU A 204 7.53 -13.94 7.90
C GLU A 204 6.77 -14.54 9.08
N ASN A 205 5.63 -15.22 8.87
CA ASN A 205 4.93 -15.90 9.96
C ASN A 205 5.12 -17.41 9.95
N LEU A 206 4.91 -18.06 8.80
CA LEU A 206 4.92 -19.53 8.74
C LEU A 206 6.35 -20.09 8.65
N LEU A 207 7.20 -19.46 7.83
CA LEU A 207 8.55 -19.95 7.54
C LEU A 207 9.65 -19.32 8.41
N ASN A 208 9.35 -18.28 9.18
CA ASN A 208 10.28 -17.56 10.05
C ASN A 208 9.91 -17.78 11.54
N LYS A 209 10.25 -18.96 12.07
CA LYS A 209 9.83 -19.39 13.41
C LYS A 209 10.56 -18.66 14.55
N ASP A 210 11.80 -18.22 14.29
CA ASP A 210 12.67 -17.54 15.24
C ASP A 210 12.43 -16.02 15.29
N LYS A 211 11.82 -15.43 14.26
CA LYS A 211 11.36 -14.03 14.20
C LYS A 211 12.45 -12.99 14.50
N GLN A 212 13.73 -13.35 14.37
CA GLN A 212 14.85 -12.47 14.72
C GLN A 212 15.12 -11.41 13.65
N SER A 213 14.95 -11.77 12.38
CA SER A 213 15.12 -10.87 11.24
C SER A 213 14.12 -11.21 10.14
N PRO A 214 13.75 -10.25 9.27
CA PRO A 214 13.01 -10.55 8.05
C PRO A 214 13.67 -11.68 7.27
N LYS A 215 12.88 -12.68 6.88
CA LYS A 215 13.35 -13.78 6.03
C LYS A 215 13.31 -13.38 4.56
N LEU A 216 12.42 -12.46 4.19
CA LEU A 216 12.27 -12.00 2.83
C LEU A 216 13.37 -11.00 2.47
N ASN A 217 14.11 -11.29 1.40
CA ASN A 217 14.95 -10.27 0.76
C ASN A 217 14.05 -9.36 -0.09
N ILE A 218 13.71 -8.20 0.48
CA ILE A 218 12.79 -7.23 -0.12
C ILE A 218 13.35 -6.69 -1.43
N LYS A 219 14.65 -6.39 -1.48
CA LYS A 219 15.31 -5.90 -2.69
C LYS A 219 15.14 -6.90 -3.83
N ASP A 220 15.51 -8.15 -3.59
CA ASP A 220 15.41 -9.20 -4.61
C ASP A 220 13.96 -9.46 -5.02
N THR A 221 13.02 -9.33 -4.08
CA THR A 221 11.59 -9.47 -4.36
C THR A 221 11.12 -8.36 -5.30
N ILE A 222 11.44 -7.09 -5.00
CA ILE A 222 11.09 -5.94 -5.85
C ILE A 222 11.71 -6.06 -7.24
N GLU A 223 12.98 -6.47 -7.35
CA GLU A 223 13.61 -6.70 -8.65
C GLU A 223 12.91 -7.79 -9.45
N LYS A 224 12.45 -8.87 -8.80
CA LYS A 224 11.69 -9.94 -9.46
C LYS A 224 10.31 -9.47 -9.93
N LEU A 225 9.65 -8.54 -9.22
CA LEU A 225 8.34 -8.01 -9.62
C LEU A 225 8.35 -7.35 -11.00
N LYS A 226 9.49 -6.79 -11.43
CA LYS A 226 9.66 -6.16 -12.75
C LYS A 226 9.39 -7.12 -13.91
N TYR A 227 9.58 -8.41 -13.69
CA TYR A 227 9.52 -9.44 -14.73
C TYR A 227 8.16 -10.13 -14.85
N PHE A 228 7.23 -9.90 -13.92
CA PHE A 228 5.87 -10.42 -14.06
C PHE A 228 5.10 -9.64 -15.13
N SER A 229 4.45 -10.36 -16.04
CA SER A 229 3.56 -9.75 -17.02
C SER A 229 2.21 -9.36 -16.41
N GLU A 230 1.50 -8.43 -17.04
CA GLU A 230 0.13 -8.07 -16.65
C GLU A 230 -0.87 -9.21 -16.93
N ASP A 231 -0.53 -10.23 -17.71
CA ASP A 231 -1.47 -11.33 -17.96
C ASP A 231 -1.36 -12.44 -16.90
N GLU A 232 -0.24 -12.50 -16.18
CA GLU A 232 0.05 -13.56 -15.21
C GLU A 232 -0.45 -13.27 -13.79
N TYR A 233 -0.92 -12.04 -13.51
CA TYR A 233 -1.18 -11.62 -12.13
C TYR A 233 -2.31 -12.38 -11.44
N MET A 234 -3.37 -12.72 -12.17
CA MET A 234 -4.51 -13.44 -11.60
C MET A 234 -4.11 -14.84 -11.15
N ASP A 235 -3.36 -15.54 -11.99
CA ASP A 235 -2.93 -16.90 -11.74
C ASP A 235 -1.88 -16.94 -10.63
N ALA A 236 -0.92 -16.00 -10.64
CA ALA A 236 0.06 -15.85 -9.57
C ALA A 236 -0.62 -15.61 -8.21
N THR A 237 -1.62 -14.73 -8.15
CA THR A 237 -2.35 -14.43 -6.91
C THR A 237 -3.16 -15.62 -6.41
N LYS A 238 -3.87 -16.33 -7.30
CA LYS A 238 -4.61 -17.55 -6.94
C LYS A 238 -3.67 -18.65 -6.44
N MET A 239 -2.51 -18.82 -7.07
CA MET A 239 -1.50 -19.80 -6.68
C MET A 239 -0.96 -19.52 -5.28
N ILE A 240 -0.55 -18.27 -4.99
CA ILE A 240 -0.06 -17.88 -3.67
C ILE A 240 -1.14 -18.02 -2.60
N ASN A 241 -2.39 -17.62 -2.88
CA ASN A 241 -3.48 -17.80 -1.92
C ASN A 241 -3.74 -19.27 -1.58
N THR A 242 -3.68 -20.14 -2.59
CA THR A 242 -3.85 -21.59 -2.40
C THR A 242 -2.70 -22.18 -1.58
N LEU A 243 -1.46 -21.81 -1.91
CA LEU A 243 -0.27 -22.23 -1.16
C LEU A 243 -0.35 -21.79 0.31
N THR A 244 -0.77 -20.55 0.56
CA THR A 244 -0.93 -20.00 1.91
C THR A 244 -1.89 -20.84 2.74
N LYS A 245 -3.03 -21.24 2.17
CA LYS A 245 -4.02 -22.09 2.85
C LYS A 245 -3.44 -23.46 3.21
N ILE A 246 -2.74 -24.10 2.27
CA ILE A 246 -2.11 -25.40 2.51
C ILE A 246 -1.09 -25.28 3.63
N LEU A 247 -0.24 -24.24 3.61
CA LEU A 247 0.77 -24.04 4.64
C LEU A 247 0.15 -23.72 6.01
N ILE A 248 -0.95 -22.96 6.08
CA ILE A 248 -1.67 -22.74 7.34
C ILE A 248 -2.14 -24.07 7.94
N LEU A 249 -2.66 -24.99 7.12
CA LEU A 249 -3.09 -26.31 7.60
C LEU A 249 -1.94 -27.20 8.08
N LEU A 250 -0.73 -26.99 7.55
CA LEU A 250 0.45 -27.80 7.88
C LEU A 250 1.25 -27.26 9.08
N TYR A 251 1.19 -25.95 9.32
CA TYR A 251 2.05 -25.26 10.29
C TYR A 251 1.30 -24.63 11.48
N LYS A 252 -0.03 -24.71 11.52
CA LYS A 252 -0.85 -24.46 12.73
C LYS A 252 -1.31 -25.76 13.35
#